data_AF-A0A9E3SID3-F1
#
_entry.id   AF-A0A9E3SID3-F1
#
_cell.length_a   1.000
_cell.length_b   1.000
_cell.length_c   1.000
_cell.angle_alpha   90.00
_cell.angle_beta   90.00
_cell.angle_gamma   90.00
#
_symmetry.space_group_name_H-M   'P 1'
#
loop_
_entity.id
_entity.type
_entity.pdbx_description
1 polymer ?
#
loop_
_entity_poly.entity_id
_entity_poly.type
_entity_poly.pdbx_seq_one_letter_code
_entity_poly.pdbx_strand_id
1 'polypeptide(L)' 'MRRRRTELGLSQRALAEHLGVNPWTILNGENGRTAPSMRTTASILDWLGHDPLPVPGRPMPDC' A
#
# COMPACT_ATOMS: atom_id res chain seq x y z
N MET A 1 -4.80 0.90 0.88
CA MET A 1 -3.76 1.39 1.80
C MET A 1 -4.35 1.95 3.11
N ARG A 2 -5.13 3.04 3.06
CA ARG A 2 -5.66 3.74 4.25
C ARG A 2 -6.35 2.84 5.28
N ARG A 3 -7.23 1.95 4.84
CA ARG A 3 -7.97 1.03 5.72
C ARG A 3 -7.04 0.14 6.56
N ARG A 4 -6.07 -0.52 5.94
CA ARG A 4 -5.11 -1.39 6.65
C ARG A 4 -4.24 -0.59 7.63
N ARG A 5 -3.82 0.62 7.23
CA ARG A 5 -3.07 1.53 8.09
C ARG A 5 -3.87 1.89 9.35
N THR A 6 -5.16 2.20 9.21
CA THR A 6 -6.03 2.52 10.34
C THR A 6 -6.35 1.31 11.21
N GLU A 7 -6.52 0.12 10.64
CA GLU A 7 -6.70 -1.14 11.39
C GLU A 7 -5.49 -1.47 12.25
N LEU A 8 -4.28 -1.12 11.78
CA LEU A 8 -3.03 -1.28 12.52
C LEU A 8 -2.69 -0.10 13.45
N GLY A 9 -3.57 0.91 13.53
CA GLY A 9 -3.35 2.10 14.37
C GLY A 9 -2.16 2.97 13.94
N LEU A 10 -1.66 2.81 12.71
CA LEU A 10 -0.48 3.52 12.24
C LEU A 10 -0.84 4.92 11.71
N SER A 11 -0.01 5.90 12.06
CA SER A 11 -0.05 7.20 11.37
C SER A 11 0.61 7.09 9.99
N GLN A 12 0.32 8.04 9.09
CA GLN A 12 1.00 8.11 7.79
C GLN A 12 2.52 8.23 7.95
N ARG A 13 2.97 8.97 8.97
CA ARG A 13 4.40 9.13 9.28
C ARG A 13 5.02 7.85 9.79
N ALA A 14 4.36 7.14 10.70
CA ALA A 14 4.84 5.86 11.22
C ALA A 14 4.93 4.81 10.11
N LEU A 15 3.94 4.77 9.21
CA LEU A 15 3.99 3.88 8.04
C LEU A 15 5.11 4.28 7.08
N ALA A 16 5.31 5.57 6.85
CA ALA A 16 6.39 6.06 6.00
C ALA A 16 7.78 5.72 6.56
N GLU A 17 7.98 5.88 7.86
CA GLU A 17 9.20 5.49 8.57
C GLU A 17 9.43 3.97 8.48
N HIS A 18 8.37 3.17 8.67
CA HIS A 18 8.44 1.71 8.54
C HIS A 18 8.83 1.27 7.12
N LEU A 19 8.34 1.97 6.10
CA LEU A 19 8.61 1.69 4.70
C LEU A 19 9.88 2.37 4.16
N GLY A 20 10.51 3.25 4.95
CA GLY A 20 11.66 4.05 4.52
C GLY A 20 11.33 5.05 3.38
N VAL A 21 10.10 5.56 3.32
CA VAL A 21 9.65 6.49 2.28
C VAL A 21 9.22 7.83 2.87
N ASN A 22 9.01 8.83 2.02
CA ASN A 22 8.52 10.13 2.48
C ASN A 22 7.04 10.02 2.90
N PRO A 23 6.63 10.59 4.05
CA PRO A 23 5.22 10.65 4.45
C PRO A 23 4.28 11.25 3.40
N TRP A 24 4.77 12.19 2.60
CA TRP A 24 4.03 12.76 1.47
C TRP A 24 3.71 11.73 0.40
N THR A 25 4.55 10.72 0.19
CA THR A 25 4.27 9.62 -0.74
C THR A 25 3.08 8.79 -0.27
N ILE A 26 2.98 8.55 1.03
CA ILE A 26 1.84 7.84 1.64
C ILE A 26 0.57 8.70 1.52
N LEU A 27 0.64 9.99 1.86
CA LEU A 27 -0.49 10.91 1.78
C LEU A 27 -1.01 11.07 0.34
N ASN A 28 -0.10 11.25 -0.63
CA ASN A 28 -0.46 11.42 -2.02
C ASN A 28 -1.02 10.12 -2.62
N GLY A 29 -0.47 8.97 -2.23
CA GLY A 29 -1.00 7.66 -2.60
C GLY A 29 -2.39 7.40 -2.02
N GLU A 30 -2.62 7.73 -0.74
CA GLU A 30 -3.94 7.60 -0.10
C GLU A 30 -4.99 8.55 -0.69
N ASN A 31 -4.59 9.73 -1.16
CA ASN A 31 -5.46 10.72 -1.80
C ASN A 31 -5.59 10.55 -3.33
N GLY A 32 -4.94 9.54 -3.93
CA GLY A 32 -4.97 9.31 -5.38
C GLY A 32 -4.29 10.41 -6.21
N ARG A 33 -3.45 11.26 -5.60
CA ARG A 33 -2.77 12.37 -6.27
C ARG A 33 -1.51 11.95 -7.03
N THR A 34 -0.87 10.87 -6.59
CA THR A 34 0.38 10.39 -7.19
C THR A 34 0.46 8.89 -7.03
N ALA A 35 0.79 8.18 -8.11
CA ALA A 35 1.13 6.78 -8.03
C ALA A 35 2.45 6.62 -7.25
N PRO A 36 2.50 5.79 -6.19
CA PRO A 36 3.75 5.49 -5.52
C PRO A 36 4.75 4.89 -6.51
N SER A 37 6.04 5.19 -6.34
CA SER A 37 7.10 4.59 -7.15
C SER A 37 7.06 3.06 -7.03
N MET A 38 7.57 2.33 -8.04
CA MET A 38 7.62 0.85 -7.98
C MET A 38 8.25 0.33 -6.69
N ARG A 39 9.28 1.00 -6.18
CA ARG A 39 9.95 0.64 -4.92
C ARG A 39 9.01 0.79 -3.72
N THR A 40 8.29 1.91 -3.65
CA THR A 40 7.31 2.17 -2.60
C THR A 40 6.14 1.19 -2.69
N THR A 41 5.65 0.90 -3.89
CA THR A 41 4.58 -0.08 -4.12
C THR A 41 5.00 -1.47 -3.65
N ALA A 42 6.24 -1.90 -3.96
CA ALA A 42 6.78 -3.17 -3.48
C ALA A 42 6.88 -3.20 -1.94
N SER A 43 7.40 -2.15 -1.30
CA SER A 43 7.46 -2.07 0.16
C SER A 43 6.07 -2.10 0.81
N ILE A 44 5.09 -1.41 0.21
CA ILE A 44 3.69 -1.43 0.68
C ILE A 44 3.11 -2.84 0.56
N LEU A 45 3.33 -3.53 -0.56
CA LEU A 45 2.84 -4.89 -0.80
C LEU A 45 3.46 -5.90 0.18
N ASP A 46 4.77 -5.80 0.41
CA ASP A 46 5.49 -6.61 1.40
C ASP A 46 4.95 -6.37 2.81
N TRP A 47 4.81 -5.11 3.21
CA TRP A 47 4.25 -4.71 4.51
C TRP A 47 2.81 -5.20 4.72
N LEU A 48 2.00 -5.23 3.66
CA LEU A 48 0.62 -5.71 3.73
C LEU A 48 0.52 -7.23 3.89
N GLY A 49 1.59 -7.99 3.65
CA GLY A 49 1.66 -9.45 3.77
C GLY A 49 0.77 -10.24 2.81
N HIS A 50 -0.19 -9.59 2.16
CA HIS A 50 -0.95 -10.05 1.00
C HIS A 50 -1.78 -8.88 0.47
N ASP A 51 -1.87 -8.84 -0.86
CA ASP A 51 -2.54 -7.88 -1.73
C ASP A 51 -3.84 -7.25 -1.13
N PRO A 52 -3.91 -5.92 -0.90
CA PRO A 52 -5.16 -5.26 -0.50
C PRO A 52 -6.11 -4.98 -1.67
N LEU A 53 -5.77 -5.33 -2.91
CA LEU A 53 -6.62 -5.11 -4.07
C LEU A 53 -7.09 -6.47 -4.61
N PRO A 54 -8.40 -6.77 -4.59
CA PRO A 54 -8.88 -7.84 -5.45
C PRO A 54 -8.56 -7.43 -6.89
N VAL A 55 -7.68 -8.18 -7.56
CA VAL A 55 -7.50 -8.09 -9.00
C VAL A 55 -8.88 -8.35 -9.64
N PRO A 56 -9.53 -7.35 -10.29
CA PRO A 56 -10.74 -7.65 -11.01
C PRO A 56 -10.31 -8.42 -12.27
N GLY A 57 -10.66 -9.70 -12.32
CA GLY A 57 -10.66 -10.45 -13.57
C GLY A 57 -9.45 -11.35 -13.84
N ARG A 58 -8.86 -11.99 -12.82
CA ARG A 58 -8.13 -13.24 -13.08
C ARG A 58 -9.13 -14.40 -13.00
N PRO A 59 -9.47 -15.08 -14.11
CA PRO A 59 -10.17 -16.35 -14.01
C PRO A 59 -9.27 -17.30 -13.22
N MET A 60 -9.88 -18.02 -12.27
CA MET A 60 -9.22 -19.11 -11.54
C MET A 60 -8.72 -20.17 -12.55
N PRO A 61 -7.66 -20.93 -12.20
CA PRO A 61 -6.99 -21.79 -13.15
C PRO A 61 -7.82 -23.06 -13.39
N ASP A 62 -8.02 -23.42 -14.66
CA ASP A 62 -8.44 -24.77 -15.01
C ASP A 62 -7.20 -25.69 -14.90
N CYS A 63 -7.39 -26.84 -14.24
CA CYS A 63 -6.38 -27.86 -13.91
C CYS A 63 -5.57 -28.37 -15.10
#